data_AF-A0A183U8W5-F1
#
_entry.id   AF-A0A183U8W5-F1
#
_cell.length_a   1.000
_cell.length_b   1.000
_cell.length_c   1.000
_cell.angle_alpha   90.00
_cell.angle_beta   90.00
_cell.angle_gamma   90.00
#
_symmetry.space_group_name_H-M   'P 1'
#
loop_
_entity.id
_entity.type
_entity.pdbx_description
1 polymer ?
#
loop_
_entity_poly.entity_id
_entity_poly.type
_entity_poly.pdbx_seq_one_letter_code
_entity_poly.pdbx_strand_id
1 'polypeptide(L)' 'MHEKKLLCAALTDRGVHAVRNAVMVQIPLQYGILDERKSTLIPEWNSIADQCNPRAMEFLDFHSVSPGFCARRNVSCR' A
#
# COMPACT_ATOMS: atom_id res chain seq x y z
N MET A 1 -3.83 -17.44 -14.03
CA MET A 1 -2.83 -16.44 -13.62
C MET A 1 -3.55 -15.33 -12.87
N HIS A 2 -3.33 -15.17 -11.56
CA HIS A 2 -3.91 -14.06 -10.80
C HIS A 2 -2.98 -12.85 -10.97
N GLU A 3 -3.38 -11.90 -11.81
CA GLU A 3 -2.67 -10.64 -12.01
C GLU A 3 -2.65 -9.86 -10.68
N LYS A 4 -1.47 -9.64 -10.10
CA LYS A 4 -1.33 -8.81 -8.90
C LYS A 4 -1.54 -7.35 -9.30
N LYS A 5 -2.74 -6.81 -9.07
CA LYS A 5 -3.06 -5.41 -9.39
C LYS A 5 -2.72 -4.49 -8.22
N LEU A 6 -1.87 -3.52 -8.50
CA LEU A 6 -1.52 -2.41 -7.62
C LEU A 6 -2.18 -1.14 -8.18
N LEU A 7 -2.88 -0.38 -7.35
CA LEU A 7 -3.52 0.88 -7.75
C LEU A 7 -3.15 1.99 -6.79
N CYS A 8 -2.44 3.01 -7.28
CA CYS A 8 -2.05 4.18 -6.48
C CYS A 8 -3.13 5.27 -6.51
N ALA A 9 -3.27 6.01 -5.42
CA ALA A 9 -4.14 7.19 -5.35
C ALA A 9 -3.61 8.28 -6.29
N ALA A 10 -2.31 8.61 -6.20
CA ALA A 10 -1.64 9.56 -7.08
C ALA A 10 -0.37 8.95 -7.70
N LEU A 11 -0.14 9.29 -8.97
CA LEU A 11 1.16 9.11 -9.63
C LEU A 11 1.96 10.39 -9.43
N THR A 12 3.21 10.25 -9.06
CA THR A 12 4.15 11.36 -8.89
C THR A 12 5.14 11.38 -10.04
N ASP A 13 5.45 12.57 -10.55
CA ASP A 13 6.50 12.73 -11.55
C ASP A 13 7.89 12.46 -10.96
N ARG A 14 8.88 12.27 -11.84
CA ARG A 14 10.26 12.03 -11.43
C ARG A 14 10.78 13.20 -10.58
N GLY A 15 11.31 12.89 -9.40
CA GLY A 15 11.84 13.88 -8.47
C GLY A 15 10.80 14.49 -7.53
N VAL A 16 9.52 14.14 -7.66
CA VAL A 16 8.47 14.51 -6.70
C VAL A 16 8.39 13.44 -5.60
N HIS A 17 8.50 13.88 -4.35
CA HIS A 17 8.36 13.01 -3.18
C HIS A 17 6.93 13.05 -2.65
N ALA A 18 6.44 11.92 -2.15
CA ALA A 18 5.15 11.83 -1.48
C ALA A 18 5.34 11.50 0.00
N VAL A 19 4.73 12.30 0.88
CA VAL A 19 4.75 12.06 2.33
C VAL A 19 3.67 11.05 2.73
N ARG A 20 2.50 11.11 2.11
CA ARG A 20 1.34 10.24 2.39
C ARG A 20 0.62 9.85 1.10
N ASN A 21 1.22 8.95 0.33
CA ASN A 21 0.51 8.34 -0.80
C ASN A 21 -0.21 7.06 -0.34
N ALA A 22 -1.39 6.81 -0.90
CA ALA A 22 -2.14 5.59 -0.64
C ALA A 22 -2.07 4.66 -1.84
N VAL A 23 -1.91 3.37 -1.58
CA VAL A 23 -1.87 2.32 -2.60
C VAL A 23 -2.80 1.19 -2.19
N MET A 24 -3.55 0.68 -3.16
CA MET A 24 -4.45 -0.45 -2.98
C MET A 24 -3.84 -1.70 -3.62
N VAL A 25 -3.92 -2.81 -2.89
CA VAL A 25 -3.41 -4.12 -3.32
C VAL A 25 -4.50 -5.15 -3.16
N GLN A 26 -4.66 -6.01 -4.16
CA GLN A 26 -5.49 -7.20 -4.03
C GLN A 26 -4.70 -8.33 -3.41
N ILE A 27 -5.21 -8.85 -2.29
CA ILE A 27 -4.56 -9.91 -1.51
C ILE A 27 -5.42 -11.18 -1.63
N PRO A 28 -4.82 -12.36 -1.86
CA PRO A 28 -5.57 -13.62 -1.89
C PRO A 28 -6.31 -13.88 -0.57
N LEU A 29 -7.55 -14.38 -0.66
CA LEU A 29 -8.44 -14.62 0.49
C LEU A 29 -7.82 -15.53 1.57
N GLN A 30 -6.90 -16.42 1.18
CA GLN A 30 -6.19 -17.31 2.10
C GLN A 30 -5.38 -16.57 3.19
N TYR A 31 -5.06 -15.30 2.98
CA TYR A 31 -4.35 -14.48 3.97
C TYR A 31 -5.27 -13.76 4.95
N GLY A 32 -6.59 -13.81 4.74
CA GLY A 32 -7.59 -13.22 5.63
C GLY A 32 -7.52 -11.70 5.76
N ILE A 33 -8.06 -11.18 6.86
CA ILE A 33 -8.01 -9.76 7.23
C ILE A 33 -6.65 -9.48 7.87
N LEU A 34 -5.82 -8.67 7.23
CA LEU A 34 -4.45 -8.41 7.69
C LEU A 34 -4.36 -7.35 8.79
N ASP A 35 -5.42 -6.57 9.01
CA ASP A 35 -5.45 -5.42 9.93
C ASP A 35 -4.98 -5.79 11.34
N GLU A 36 -5.32 -6.98 11.82
CA GLU A 36 -4.94 -7.49 13.14
C GLU A 36 -3.42 -7.75 13.26
N ARG A 37 -2.74 -7.98 12.13
CA ARG A 37 -1.32 -8.30 12.07
C ARG A 37 -0.43 -7.08 11.81
N LYS A 38 -1.03 -5.88 11.76
CA LYS A 38 -0.36 -4.62 11.41
C LYS A 38 0.93 -4.35 12.21
N SER A 39 0.91 -4.61 13.52
CA SER A 39 2.06 -4.44 14.41
C SER A 39 3.27 -5.30 14.02
N THR A 40 3.05 -6.41 13.34
CA THR A 40 4.12 -7.33 12.88
C THR A 40 4.48 -7.10 11.41
N LEU A 41 3.48 -6.89 10.55
CA LEU A 41 3.67 -6.77 9.11
C LEU A 41 4.31 -5.44 8.70
N ILE A 42 3.99 -4.32 9.37
CA ILE A 42 4.60 -3.03 9.01
C ILE A 42 6.13 -3.07 9.20
N PRO A 43 6.67 -3.47 10.36
CA PRO A 43 8.12 -3.59 10.53
C PRO A 43 8.76 -4.57 9.54
N GLU A 44 8.11 -5.70 9.26
CA GLU A 44 8.59 -6.70 8.31
C GLU A 44 8.69 -6.11 6.89
N TRP A 45 7.61 -5.48 6.40
CA TRP A 45 7.57 -4.88 5.07
C TRP A 45 8.52 -3.68 4.95
N ASN A 46 8.69 -2.88 6.00
CA ASN A 46 9.68 -1.81 6.03
C ASN A 46 11.10 -2.36 5.97
N SER A 47 11.39 -3.46 6.68
CA SER A 47 12.69 -4.13 6.59
C SER A 47 12.96 -4.65 5.16
N ILE A 48 11.96 -5.25 4.51
CA ILE A 48 12.09 -5.70 3.12
C ILE A 48 12.28 -4.52 2.15
N ALA A 49 11.51 -3.45 2.31
CA ALA A 49 11.61 -2.25 1.48
C ALA A 49 13.00 -1.61 1.58
N ASP A 50 13.54 -1.50 2.80
CA ASP A 50 14.86 -0.92 3.05
C ASP A 50 15.98 -1.80 2.45
N GLN A 51 15.84 -3.14 2.52
CA GLN A 51 16.76 -4.06 1.84
C GLN A 51 16.73 -3.93 0.31
N CYS A 52 15.58 -3.58 -0.28
CA CYS A 52 15.44 -3.40 -1.73
C CYS A 52 15.96 -2.05 -2.20
N ASN A 53 15.61 -0.97 -1.49
CA ASN A 53 16.08 0.38 -1.78
C ASN A 53 16.10 1.21 -0.47
N PRO A 54 17.28 1.36 0.15
CA PRO A 54 17.39 1.95 1.47
C PRO A 54 16.80 3.35 1.56
N ARG A 55 15.96 3.57 2.58
CA ARG A 55 15.32 4.87 2.90
C ARG A 55 14.46 5.46 1.77
N ALA A 56 14.06 4.67 0.78
CA ALA A 56 13.27 5.16 -0.35
C ALA A 56 11.75 5.12 -0.11
N MET A 57 11.28 4.23 0.77
CA MET A 57 9.86 4.02 1.04
C MET A 57 9.66 3.53 2.48
N GLU A 58 8.56 3.95 3.08
CA GLU A 58 8.09 3.44 4.37
C GLU A 58 6.58 3.19 4.30
N PHE A 59 6.15 2.02 4.74
CA PHE A 59 4.77 1.69 5.03
C PHE A 59 4.40 2.29 6.38
N LEU A 60 3.51 3.28 6.35
CA LEU A 60 3.04 3.96 7.56
C LEU A 60 1.81 3.28 8.17
N ASP A 61 0.92 2.76 7.31
CA ASP A 61 -0.32 2.14 7.72
C ASP A 61 -0.91 1.28 6.57
N PHE A 62 -1.83 0.38 6.88
CA PHE A 62 -2.69 -0.30 5.92
C PHE A 62 -4.02 -0.71 6.55
N HIS A 63 -5.08 -0.85 5.78
CA HIS A 63 -6.34 -1.38 6.30
C HIS A 63 -7.15 -2.07 5.20
N SER A 64 -8.01 -2.99 5.61
CA SER A 64 -8.96 -3.62 4.70
C SER A 64 -10.05 -2.63 4.29
N VAL A 65 -10.34 -2.58 3.00
CA VAL A 65 -11.36 -1.70 2.41
C VAL A 65 -12.54 -2.51 1.90
N SER A 66 -13.71 -1.86 1.79
CA SER A 66 -14.90 -2.49 1.21
C SER A 66 -14.66 -2.91 -0.24
N PRO A 67 -15.27 -4.03 -0.71
CA PRO A 67 -15.26 -4.38 -2.12
C PRO A 67 -15.71 -3.21 -3.01
N GLY A 68 -14.97 -2.95 -4.08
CA GLY A 68 -15.26 -1.84 -5.02
C GLY A 68 -14.67 -0.49 -4.64
N PHE A 69 -14.03 -0.35 -3.47
CA PHE A 69 -13.23 0.85 -3.17
C PHE A 69 -12.11 1.02 -4.20
N CYS A 70 -11.85 2.26 -4.60
CA CYS A 70 -10.77 2.61 -5.50
C CYS A 70 -10.04 3.86 -5.00
N ALA A 71 -8.78 3.68 -4.61
CA ALA A 71 -7.93 4.76 -4.10
C ALA A 71 -7.79 5.97 -5.05
N ARG A 72 -8.07 5.80 -6.36
CA ARG A 72 -8.04 6.91 -7.32
C ARG A 72 -9.37 7.66 -7.45
N ARG A 73 -10.50 6.95 -7.31
CA ARG A 73 -11.85 7.50 -7.58
C ARG A 73 -12.59 7.95 -6.32
N ASN A 74 -12.30 7.33 -5.18
CA ASN A 74 -13.04 7.55 -3.93
C ASN A 74 -12.34 8.54 -2.99
N VAL A 75 -11.31 9.24 -3.47
CA VAL A 75 -10.59 10.26 -2.69
C VAL A 75 -11.20 11.62 -2.98
N SER A 76 -11.61 12.34 -1.93
CA SER A 76 -12.26 13.65 -2.05
C SER A 76 -11.30 14.78 -2.42
N CYS A 77 -10.02 14.68 -2.02
CA CYS A 77 -8.98 15.66 -2.29
C CYS A 77 -7.58 15.03 -2.18
N ARG A 78 -6.57 15.68 -2.76
CA ARG A 78 -5.16 15.27 -2.69
C ARG A 78 -4.32 16.39 -2.12
#